data_AF-A0A2N7B5F6-F1
#
_entry.id   AF-A0A2N7B5F6-F1
#
_cell.length_a   1.000
_cell.length_b   1.000
_cell.length_c   1.000
_cell.angle_alpha   90.00
_cell.angle_beta   90.00
_cell.angle_gamma   90.00
#
_symmetry.space_group_name_H-M   'P 1'
#
loop_
_entity.id
_entity.type
_entity.pdbx_description
1 polymer ?
#
loop_
_entity_poly.entity_id
_entity_poly.type
_entity_poly.pdbx_seq_one_letter_code
_entity_poly.pdbx_strand_id
1 'polypeptide(L)'
;MLHKALLTFPTLTTKQLTLRQLVESDGQAIFLLRSEPTLNKYLDRKLSQTLEEALHFIRNIQTRQFLYWAIVDTVSGKLLGTISLFDFSDEMNTCGIGYELLTDYQGRGIMQEAAKKIIAFAFDRLGIETIEAFTHKDNQRSTRLLQKLTI
;
A
#
# COMPACT_ATOMS: atom_id res chain seq x y z
N MET A 1 7.11 6.83 -18.97
CA MET A 1 6.11 6.06 -19.74
C MET A 1 4.92 5.57 -18.89
N LEU A 2 5.02 5.60 -17.55
CA LEU A 2 3.97 5.22 -16.61
C LEU A 2 2.58 5.87 -16.84
N HIS A 3 2.52 7.15 -17.24
CA HIS A 3 1.26 7.88 -17.46
C HIS A 3 0.51 7.51 -18.76
N LYS A 4 1.12 6.76 -19.68
CA LYS A 4 0.41 6.29 -20.88
C LYS A 4 -0.27 4.92 -20.70
N ALA A 5 0.09 4.16 -19.67
CA ALA A 5 -0.37 2.77 -19.51
C ALA A 5 -1.70 2.64 -18.74
N LEU A 6 -2.08 3.62 -17.93
CA LEU A 6 -3.27 3.56 -17.09
C LEU A 6 -4.24 4.70 -17.43
N LEU A 7 -5.27 4.39 -18.23
CA LEU A 7 -6.39 5.30 -18.50
C LEU A 7 -7.22 5.58 -17.23
N THR A 8 -7.18 4.66 -16.27
CA THR A 8 -7.86 4.73 -14.97
C THR A 8 -7.02 4.05 -13.90
N PHE A 9 -7.24 4.41 -12.64
CA PHE A 9 -6.56 3.75 -11.52
C PHE A 9 -6.99 2.28 -11.42
N PRO A 10 -6.05 1.32 -11.40
CA PRO A 10 -6.38 -0.11 -11.46
C PRO A 10 -7.03 -0.59 -10.17
N THR A 11 -8.19 -1.22 -10.30
CA THR A 11 -8.80 -2.00 -9.22
C THR A 11 -8.44 -3.48 -9.40
N LEU A 12 -7.88 -4.10 -8.37
CA LEU A 12 -7.42 -5.49 -8.40
C LEU A 12 -8.17 -6.30 -7.35
N THR A 13 -8.59 -7.49 -7.70
CA THR A 13 -9.28 -8.41 -6.78
C THR A 13 -8.44 -9.65 -6.51
N THR A 14 -8.65 -10.21 -5.33
CA THR A 14 -8.07 -11.46 -4.85
C THR A 14 -9.20 -12.35 -4.30
N LYS A 15 -8.89 -13.36 -3.48
CA LYS A 15 -9.92 -14.22 -2.90
C LYS A 15 -10.75 -13.44 -1.87
N GLN A 16 -10.10 -12.61 -1.07
CA GLN A 16 -10.74 -11.94 0.08
C GLN A 16 -10.63 -10.41 0.02
N LEU A 17 -9.78 -9.88 -0.86
CA LEU A 17 -9.44 -8.46 -0.89
C LEU A 17 -9.79 -7.80 -2.21
N THR A 18 -10.28 -6.58 -2.10
CA THR A 18 -10.36 -5.60 -3.17
C THR A 18 -9.29 -4.53 -2.93
N LEU A 19 -8.37 -4.40 -3.87
CA LEU A 19 -7.33 -3.36 -3.90
C LEU A 19 -7.81 -2.25 -4.83
N ARG A 20 -8.15 -1.09 -4.27
CA ARG A 20 -8.71 0.04 -5.03
C ARG A 20 -8.08 1.37 -4.62
N GLN A 21 -8.32 2.42 -5.40
CA GLN A 21 -7.95 3.77 -5.00
C GLN A 21 -8.60 4.14 -3.65
N LEU A 22 -7.91 4.96 -2.85
CA LEU A 22 -8.50 5.55 -1.66
C LEU A 22 -9.66 6.49 -2.02
N VAL A 23 -10.67 6.50 -1.17
CA VAL A 23 -11.82 7.42 -1.23
C VAL A 23 -12.01 8.12 0.11
N GLU A 24 -12.71 9.25 0.14
CA GLU A 24 -12.85 10.04 1.39
C GLU A 24 -13.51 9.27 2.54
N SER A 25 -14.38 8.30 2.25
CA SER A 25 -14.98 7.43 3.27
C SER A 25 -13.98 6.50 3.96
N ASP A 26 -12.75 6.35 3.42
CA ASP A 26 -11.64 5.66 4.09
C ASP A 26 -10.98 6.52 5.19
N GLY A 27 -11.35 7.81 5.30
CA GLY A 27 -10.69 8.81 6.13
C GLY A 27 -10.47 8.39 7.57
N GLN A 28 -11.46 7.76 8.20
CA GLN A 28 -11.34 7.30 9.59
C GLN A 28 -10.28 6.19 9.73
N ALA A 29 -10.25 5.23 8.80
CA ALA A 29 -9.28 4.14 8.83
C ALA A 29 -7.86 4.63 8.49
N ILE A 30 -7.75 5.58 7.55
CA ILE A 30 -6.48 6.24 7.24
C ILE A 30 -5.99 7.07 8.42
N PHE A 31 -6.87 7.77 9.13
CA PHE A 31 -6.50 8.49 10.34
C PHE A 31 -5.88 7.54 11.36
N LEU A 32 -6.53 6.40 11.65
CA LEU A 32 -5.99 5.38 12.57
C LEU A 32 -4.62 4.83 12.11
N LEU A 33 -4.44 4.53 10.81
CA LEU A 33 -3.13 4.11 10.29
C LEU A 33 -2.02 5.14 10.53
N ARG A 34 -2.37 6.44 10.47
CA ARG A 34 -1.41 7.54 10.43
C ARG A 34 -1.25 8.27 11.76
N SER A 35 -2.12 8.05 12.74
CA SER A 35 -2.07 8.68 14.06
C SER A 35 -1.50 7.76 15.14
N GLU A 36 -1.64 6.43 15.00
CA GLU A 36 -1.23 5.46 16.01
C GLU A 36 0.31 5.33 16.11
N PRO A 37 0.95 5.74 17.21
CA PRO A 37 2.41 5.74 17.32
C PRO A 37 3.02 4.34 17.15
N THR A 38 2.31 3.30 17.56
CA THR A 38 2.79 1.91 17.46
C THR A 38 2.89 1.41 16.02
N LEU A 39 1.94 1.78 15.15
CA LEU A 39 1.95 1.48 13.72
C LEU A 39 3.03 2.27 12.99
N ASN A 40 3.32 3.47 13.48
CA ASN A 40 4.21 4.44 12.86
C ASN A 40 5.65 4.41 13.42
N LYS A 41 5.91 3.56 14.42
CA LYS A 41 7.20 3.49 15.14
C LYS A 41 8.42 3.37 14.21
N TYR A 42 8.26 2.72 13.07
CA TYR A 42 9.34 2.46 12.11
C TYR A 42 9.29 3.35 10.85
N LEU A 43 8.36 4.31 10.82
CA LEU A 43 8.18 5.20 9.69
C LEU A 43 8.70 6.59 10.05
N ASP A 44 9.57 7.14 9.21
CA ASP A 44 10.01 8.53 9.33
C ASP A 44 8.93 9.45 8.74
N ARG A 45 7.84 9.63 9.49
CA ARG A 45 6.74 10.52 9.12
C ARG A 45 6.13 11.21 10.32
N LYS A 46 5.64 12.43 10.11
CA LYS A 46 4.79 13.12 11.08
C LYS A 46 3.46 12.38 11.23
N LEU A 47 3.07 12.09 12.47
CA LEU A 47 1.77 11.50 12.80
C LEU A 47 0.64 12.47 12.48
N SER A 48 -0.42 11.94 11.87
CA SER A 48 -1.66 12.70 11.66
C SER A 48 -2.32 13.00 13.01
N GLN A 49 -2.67 14.27 13.23
CA GLN A 49 -3.29 14.75 14.47
C GLN A 49 -4.81 14.88 14.36
N THR A 50 -5.34 15.01 13.14
CA THR A 50 -6.78 15.17 12.90
C THR A 50 -7.28 14.31 11.75
N LEU A 51 -8.58 14.04 11.73
CA LEU A 51 -9.24 13.41 10.58
C LEU A 51 -9.06 14.24 9.30
N GLU A 52 -9.05 15.56 9.41
CA GLU A 52 -8.87 16.45 8.26
C GLU A 52 -7.48 16.28 7.63
N GLU A 53 -6.42 16.07 8.43
CA GLU A 53 -5.09 15.74 7.90
C GLU A 53 -5.08 14.41 7.13
N ALA A 54 -5.87 13.42 7.57
CA ALA A 54 -6.02 12.14 6.86
C ALA A 54 -6.81 12.30 5.55
N LEU A 55 -7.89 13.08 5.55
CA LEU A 55 -8.65 13.41 4.34
C LEU A 55 -7.83 14.24 3.35
N HIS A 56 -7.01 15.16 3.85
CA HIS A 56 -6.07 15.91 3.03
C HIS A 56 -5.01 14.98 2.40
N PHE A 57 -4.49 14.00 3.15
CA PHE A 57 -3.62 12.97 2.59
C PHE A 57 -4.31 12.18 1.47
N ILE A 58 -5.56 11.74 1.64
CA ILE A 58 -6.32 11.02 0.61
C ILE A 58 -6.46 11.86 -0.66
N ARG A 59 -6.82 13.14 -0.53
CA ARG A 59 -6.95 14.04 -1.70
C ARG A 59 -5.62 14.27 -2.40
N ASN A 60 -4.53 14.37 -1.65
CA ASN A 60 -3.19 14.61 -2.22
C ASN A 60 -2.56 13.36 -2.84
N ILE A 61 -2.79 12.17 -2.31
CA ILE A 61 -2.13 10.97 -2.84
C ILE A 61 -2.65 10.61 -4.23
N GLN A 62 -3.89 10.99 -4.54
CA GLN A 62 -4.52 10.78 -5.85
C GLN A 62 -3.88 11.62 -6.96
N THR A 63 -3.15 12.69 -6.62
CA THR A 63 -2.54 13.61 -7.60
C THR A 63 -1.05 13.36 -7.80
N ARG A 64 -0.45 12.42 -7.06
CA ARG A 64 0.99 12.12 -7.11
C ARG A 64 1.30 10.97 -8.07
N GLN A 65 2.56 10.87 -8.49
CA GLN A 65 3.06 9.78 -9.32
C GLN A 65 3.31 8.50 -8.50
N PHE A 66 2.32 8.08 -7.72
CA PHE A 66 2.34 6.84 -6.93
C PHE A 66 1.09 6.03 -7.24
N LEU A 67 1.22 4.70 -7.22
CA LEU A 67 0.04 3.83 -7.18
C LEU A 67 -0.20 3.47 -5.73
N TYR A 68 -1.30 3.96 -5.15
CA TYR A 68 -1.60 3.80 -3.73
C TYR A 68 -2.97 3.16 -3.54
N TRP A 69 -2.99 1.89 -3.13
CA TRP A 69 -4.20 1.11 -2.94
C TRP A 69 -4.62 1.06 -1.48
N ALA A 70 -5.92 1.24 -1.26
CA ALA A 70 -6.61 0.72 -0.09
C ALA A 70 -6.71 -0.81 -0.20
N ILE A 71 -6.38 -1.52 0.88
CA ILE A 71 -6.66 -2.95 1.02
C ILE A 71 -8.00 -3.07 1.71
N VAL A 72 -9.03 -3.53 0.99
CA VAL A 72 -10.40 -3.59 1.48
C VAL A 72 -10.86 -5.04 1.56
N ASP A 73 -11.47 -5.42 2.67
CA ASP A 73 -12.18 -6.71 2.78
C ASP A 73 -13.36 -6.72 1.80
N THR A 74 -13.39 -7.71 0.89
CA THR A 74 -14.40 -7.76 -0.16
C THR A 74 -15.81 -7.98 0.39
N VAL A 75 -15.96 -8.64 1.54
CA VAL A 75 -17.27 -8.97 2.13
C VAL A 75 -17.81 -7.79 2.94
N SER A 76 -16.99 -7.24 3.84
CA SER A 76 -17.43 -6.20 4.77
C SER A 76 -17.22 -4.79 4.25
N GLY A 77 -16.48 -4.60 3.16
CA GLY A 77 -16.12 -3.29 2.61
C GLY A 77 -15.20 -2.46 3.52
N LYS A 78 -14.59 -3.07 4.55
CA LYS A 78 -13.76 -2.35 5.52
C LYS A 78 -12.34 -2.18 4.99
N LEU A 79 -11.77 -1.00 5.15
CA LEU A 79 -10.34 -0.78 4.94
C LEU A 79 -9.54 -1.48 6.04
N LEU A 80 -8.61 -2.33 5.61
CA LEU A 80 -7.73 -3.12 6.48
C LEU A 80 -6.33 -2.53 6.57
N GLY A 81 -5.92 -1.81 5.53
CA GLY A 81 -4.61 -1.22 5.41
C GLY A 81 -4.39 -0.63 4.03
N THR A 82 -3.13 -0.40 3.68
CA THR A 82 -2.74 0.20 2.40
C THR A 82 -1.49 -0.46 1.86
N ILE A 83 -1.35 -0.46 0.53
CA ILE A 83 -0.15 -0.91 -0.18
C ILE A 83 0.09 0.03 -1.36
N SER A 84 1.34 0.32 -1.65
CA SER A 84 1.70 1.26 -2.71
C SER A 84 2.93 0.82 -3.50
N LEU A 85 2.99 1.29 -4.75
CA LEU A 85 4.18 1.33 -5.57
C LEU A 85 4.59 2.79 -5.79
N PHE A 86 5.87 3.10 -5.63
CA PHE A 86 6.41 4.45 -5.69
C PHE A 86 7.84 4.44 -6.28
N ASP A 87 8.47 5.61 -6.43
CA ASP A 87 9.85 5.78 -6.95
C ASP A 87 10.14 4.96 -8.23
N PHE A 88 9.24 5.10 -9.21
CA PHE A 88 9.39 4.41 -10.49
C PHE A 88 10.58 4.94 -11.28
N SER A 89 11.42 4.03 -11.76
CA SER A 89 12.50 4.31 -12.71
C SER A 89 12.19 3.69 -14.06
N ASP A 90 11.92 4.53 -15.06
CA ASP A 90 11.73 4.09 -16.46
C ASP A 90 13.05 3.55 -17.06
N GLU A 91 14.21 4.01 -16.59
CA GLU A 91 15.52 3.58 -17.10
C GLU A 91 15.92 2.20 -16.58
N MET A 92 15.64 1.94 -15.30
CA MET A 92 16.04 0.71 -14.61
C MET A 92 14.90 -0.32 -14.52
N ASN A 93 13.71 -0.01 -15.02
CA ASN A 93 12.49 -0.81 -14.86
C ASN A 93 12.24 -1.20 -13.38
N THR A 94 12.45 -0.26 -12.46
CA THR A 94 12.32 -0.51 -11.01
C THR A 94 11.23 0.32 -10.36
N CYS A 95 10.76 -0.14 -9.20
CA CYS A 95 9.94 0.67 -8.29
C CYS A 95 10.10 0.21 -6.84
N GLY A 96 9.74 1.08 -5.90
CA GLY A 96 9.61 0.75 -4.48
C GLY A 96 8.22 0.20 -4.14
N ILE A 97 8.13 -0.66 -3.12
CA ILE A 97 6.87 -1.11 -2.51
C ILE A 97 6.79 -0.74 -1.04
N GLY A 98 5.63 -0.22 -0.62
CA GLY A 98 5.36 0.20 0.75
C GLY A 98 4.00 -0.33 1.20
N TYR A 99 3.86 -0.67 2.48
CA TYR A 99 2.61 -1.24 2.98
C TYR A 99 2.42 -1.11 4.48
N GLU A 100 1.14 -1.07 4.88
CA GLU A 100 0.71 -0.90 6.27
C GLU A 100 -0.61 -1.66 6.49
N LEU A 101 -0.82 -2.18 7.70
CA LEU A 101 -2.09 -2.76 8.15
C LEU A 101 -2.46 -2.19 9.51
N LEU A 102 -3.75 -1.95 9.72
CA LEU A 102 -4.27 -1.70 11.07
C LEU A 102 -3.94 -2.89 11.97
N THR A 103 -3.66 -2.60 13.25
CA THR A 103 -3.16 -3.57 14.24
C THR A 103 -3.99 -4.86 14.27
N ASP A 104 -5.31 -4.73 14.25
CA ASP A 104 -6.24 -5.86 14.35
C ASP A 104 -6.13 -6.86 13.19
N TYR A 105 -5.64 -6.42 12.03
CA TYR A 105 -5.57 -7.23 10.81
C TYR A 105 -4.18 -7.82 10.56
N GLN A 106 -3.19 -7.51 11.39
CA GLN A 106 -1.85 -8.07 11.27
C GLN A 106 -1.81 -9.56 11.61
N GLY A 107 -0.86 -10.30 11.02
CA GLY A 107 -0.67 -11.73 11.30
C GLY A 107 -1.69 -12.68 10.66
N ARG A 108 -2.66 -12.16 9.88
CA ARG A 108 -3.73 -12.95 9.25
C ARG A 108 -3.48 -13.33 7.78
N GLY A 109 -2.27 -13.10 7.26
CA GLY A 109 -1.94 -13.35 5.85
C GLY A 109 -2.44 -12.29 4.85
N ILE A 110 -3.23 -11.30 5.29
CA ILE A 110 -3.82 -10.25 4.44
C ILE A 110 -2.77 -9.52 3.59
N MET A 111 -1.68 -9.04 4.21
CA MET A 111 -0.65 -8.33 3.46
C MET A 111 0.10 -9.24 2.48
N GLN A 112 0.24 -10.53 2.79
CA GLN A 112 0.86 -11.47 1.86
C GLN A 112 -0.01 -11.68 0.61
N GLU A 113 -1.33 -11.82 0.79
CA GLU A 113 -2.30 -11.90 -0.31
C GLU A 113 -2.28 -10.63 -1.17
N ALA A 114 -2.32 -9.45 -0.53
CA ALA A 114 -2.28 -8.16 -1.23
C ALA A 114 -0.95 -7.95 -1.99
N ALA A 115 0.19 -8.17 -1.33
CA ALA A 115 1.51 -7.96 -1.92
C ALA A 115 1.75 -8.88 -3.12
N LYS A 116 1.37 -10.16 -3.04
CA LYS A 116 1.46 -11.07 -4.20
C LYS A 116 0.69 -10.55 -5.42
N LYS A 117 -0.51 -10.00 -5.20
CA LYS A 117 -1.31 -9.44 -6.28
C LYS A 117 -0.69 -8.17 -6.87
N ILE A 118 -0.14 -7.29 -6.03
CA ILE A 118 0.55 -6.06 -6.47
C ILE A 118 1.84 -6.38 -7.23
N ILE A 119 2.65 -7.32 -6.74
CA ILE A 119 3.89 -7.74 -7.38
C ILE A 119 3.60 -8.31 -8.78
N ALA A 120 2.65 -9.23 -8.89
CA ALA A 120 2.23 -9.78 -10.18
C ALA A 120 1.74 -8.67 -11.13
N PHE A 121 0.95 -7.73 -10.62
CA PHE A 121 0.51 -6.59 -11.43
C PHE A 121 1.68 -5.72 -11.92
N ALA A 122 2.67 -5.44 -11.08
CA ALA A 122 3.83 -4.63 -11.46
C ALA A 122 4.64 -5.30 -12.58
N PHE A 123 4.89 -6.60 -12.46
CA PHE A 123 5.64 -7.35 -13.47
C PHE A 123 4.82 -7.51 -14.76
N ASP A 124 3.58 -8.01 -14.67
CA ASP A 124 2.78 -8.39 -15.83
C ASP A 124 2.22 -7.19 -16.60
N ARG A 125 1.94 -6.08 -15.92
CA ARG A 125 1.18 -4.95 -16.48
C ARG A 125 1.96 -3.65 -16.55
N LEU A 126 2.91 -3.42 -15.64
CA LEU A 126 3.73 -2.21 -15.66
C LEU A 126 5.10 -2.43 -16.30
N GLY A 127 5.49 -3.68 -16.56
CA GLY A 127 6.80 -4.00 -17.13
C GLY A 127 7.97 -3.74 -16.17
N ILE A 128 7.68 -3.74 -14.86
CA ILE A 128 8.73 -3.64 -13.84
C ILE A 128 9.51 -4.95 -13.82
N GLU A 129 10.83 -4.85 -13.68
CA GLU A 129 11.73 -5.99 -13.56
C GLU A 129 12.19 -6.21 -12.11
N THR A 130 12.31 -5.13 -11.33
CA THR A 130 12.75 -5.20 -9.92
C THR A 130 11.86 -4.35 -9.02
N ILE A 131 11.42 -4.94 -7.91
CA ILE A 131 10.69 -4.23 -6.85
C ILE A 131 11.58 -4.17 -5.61
N GLU A 132 11.83 -2.96 -5.13
CA GLU A 132 12.61 -2.71 -3.93
C GLU A 132 11.71 -2.53 -2.71
N ALA A 133 12.05 -3.20 -1.62
CA ALA A 133 11.32 -3.06 -0.36
C ALA A 133 12.29 -2.78 0.78
N PHE A 134 12.03 -1.70 1.51
CA PHE A 134 12.84 -1.30 2.65
C PHE A 134 12.03 -1.44 3.94
N THR A 135 12.69 -1.91 4.99
CA THR A 135 12.08 -2.01 6.32
C THR A 135 13.11 -1.75 7.39
N HIS A 136 12.67 -1.19 8.52
CA HIS A 136 13.56 -0.99 9.65
C HIS A 136 14.07 -2.34 10.18
N LYS A 137 15.36 -2.42 10.55
CA LYS A 137 16.01 -3.67 11.02
C LYS A 137 15.26 -4.36 12.18
N ASP A 138 14.58 -3.58 13.01
CA ASP A 138 13.83 -4.09 14.16
C ASP A 138 12.36 -4.44 13.82
N ASN A 139 11.92 -4.20 12.58
CA ASN A 139 10.58 -4.55 12.10
C ASN A 139 10.52 -6.02 11.63
N GLN A 140 10.70 -6.94 12.59
CA GLN A 140 10.75 -8.38 12.35
C GLN A 140 9.48 -8.95 11.68
N ARG A 141 8.33 -8.27 11.81
CA ARG A 141 7.10 -8.67 11.11
C ARG A 141 7.20 -8.40 9.61
N SER A 142 7.66 -7.21 9.23
CA SER A 142 7.87 -6.84 7.83
C SER A 142 9.02 -7.62 7.20
N THR A 143 10.15 -7.81 7.91
CA THR A 143 11.27 -8.64 7.41
C THR A 143 10.81 -10.06 7.04
N ARG A 144 10.07 -10.73 7.92
CA ARG A 144 9.56 -12.09 7.67
C ARG A 144 8.53 -12.13 6.54
N LEU A 145 7.75 -11.07 6.36
CA LEU A 145 6.84 -10.96 5.22
C LEU A 145 7.62 -10.86 3.91
N LEU A 146 8.61 -9.96 3.83
CA LEU A 146 9.43 -9.77 2.64
C LEU A 146 10.15 -11.06 2.24
N GLN A 147 10.73 -11.79 3.19
CA GLN A 147 11.38 -13.09 2.95
C GLN A 147 10.43 -14.15 2.36
N LYS A 148 9.12 -14.06 2.65
CA LYS A 148 8.11 -14.97 2.08
C LYS A 148 7.59 -14.53 0.70
N LEU A 149 7.93 -13.30 0.29
CA LEU A 149 7.55 -12.73 -1.01
C LEU A 149 8.66 -12.85 -2.04
N THR A 150 9.91 -13.06 -1.62
CA THR A 150 11.02 -13.37 -2.52
C THR A 150 10.72 -14.70 -3.22
N ILE A 151 10.48 -14.62 -4.53
CA ILE A 151 10.39 -15.75 -5.47
C ILE A 151 11.75 -15.87 -6.15
#